data_AF-A0A966V5D5-F1
#
_entry.id   AF-A0A966V5D5-F1
#
_cell.length_a   1.000
_cell.length_b   1.000
_cell.length_c   1.000
_cell.angle_alpha   90.00
_cell.angle_beta   90.00
_cell.angle_gamma   90.00
#
_symmetry.space_group_name_H-M   'P 1'
#
loop_
_entity.id
_entity.type
_entity.pdbx_description
1 polymer ?
#
loop_
_entity_poly.entity_id
_entity_poly.type
_entity_poly.pdbx_seq_one_letter_code
_entity_poly.pdbx_strand_id
1 'polypeptide(L)'
;MATLHWQNPDVEVHKLVVGPVDNNVFVVRCRHTGEAVLIDAANEHERLLELCTALGVRRVLETHGHWDHIQAVPAMRDAGYEVAVTALDAPRLKEVGYDVLLDDKEVIEVGRV
;
A
#
# COMPACT_ATOMS: atom_id res chain seq x y z
N MET A 1 3.66 6.56 17.12
CA MET A 1 2.94 5.30 17.44
C MET A 1 3.72 4.16 16.83
N ALA A 2 3.86 3.02 17.53
CA ALA A 2 4.55 1.86 16.95
C ALA A 2 3.63 1.17 15.93
N THR A 3 4.03 1.13 14.67
CA THR A 3 3.29 0.46 13.58
C THR A 3 3.75 -0.97 13.35
N LEU A 4 4.91 -1.38 13.90
CA LEU A 4 5.44 -2.73 13.75
C LEU A 4 4.46 -3.75 14.34
N HIS A 5 3.91 -4.60 13.47
CA HIS A 5 2.94 -5.61 13.83
C HIS A 5 3.57 -7.00 13.97
N TRP A 6 4.51 -7.32 13.07
CA TRP A 6 5.24 -8.58 13.07
C TRP A 6 6.62 -8.42 12.39
N GLN A 7 7.58 -9.27 12.75
CA GLN A 7 8.87 -9.36 12.05
C GLN A 7 9.52 -10.74 12.20
N ASN A 8 10.41 -11.06 11.26
CA ASN A 8 11.42 -12.11 11.38
C ASN A 8 12.80 -11.56 10.92
N PRO A 9 13.86 -12.35 10.77
CA PRO A 9 15.17 -11.85 10.30
C PRO A 9 15.15 -11.16 8.93
N ASP A 10 14.18 -11.47 8.07
CA ASP A 10 14.16 -11.06 6.66
C ASP A 10 13.10 -9.98 6.36
N VAL A 11 12.00 -9.96 7.11
CA VAL A 11 10.77 -9.21 6.82
C VAL A 11 10.24 -8.48 8.05
N GLU A 12 9.76 -7.26 7.83
CA GLU A 12 8.91 -6.50 8.75
C GLU A 12 7.52 -6.33 8.13
N VAL A 13 6.48 -6.50 8.95
CA VAL A 13 5.10 -6.16 8.61
C VAL A 13 4.64 -5.08 9.58
N HIS A 14 4.29 -3.93 9.02
CA HIS A 14 3.69 -2.83 9.75
C HIS A 14 2.20 -2.77 9.48
N LYS A 15 1.44 -2.31 10.48
CA LYS A 15 0.00 -2.13 10.42
C LYS A 15 -0.36 -0.73 10.91
N LEU A 16 -1.27 -0.08 10.20
CA LEU A 16 -1.90 1.16 10.63
C LEU A 16 -3.41 1.04 10.45
N VAL A 17 -4.16 1.49 11.45
CA VAL A 17 -5.63 1.62 11.34
C VAL A 17 -5.96 3.06 10.98
N VAL A 18 -6.75 3.25 9.93
CA VAL A 18 -7.11 4.55 9.36
C VAL A 18 -8.59 4.65 9.02
N GLY A 19 -9.09 5.87 9.05
CA GLY A 19 -10.43 6.21 8.59
C GLY A 19 -11.53 5.81 9.59
N PRO A 20 -12.77 6.26 9.32
CA PRO A 20 -13.91 6.10 10.24
C PRO A 20 -14.46 4.68 10.34
N VAL A 21 -13.96 3.74 9.53
CA VAL A 21 -14.38 2.33 9.48
C VAL A 21 -13.26 1.38 9.92
N ASP A 22 -12.21 1.92 10.55
CA ASP A 22 -11.07 1.15 11.08
C ASP A 22 -10.39 0.26 10.03
N ASN A 23 -10.11 0.82 8.84
CA ASN A 23 -9.43 0.09 7.79
C ASN A 23 -7.98 -0.20 8.17
N ASN A 24 -7.60 -1.46 7.98
CA ASN A 24 -6.24 -1.92 8.25
C ASN A 24 -5.42 -1.82 6.98
N VAL A 25 -4.46 -0.90 6.97
CA VAL A 25 -3.43 -0.85 5.93
C VAL A 25 -2.16 -1.53 6.43
N PHE A 26 -1.39 -2.09 5.51
CA PHE A 26 -0.17 -2.82 5.85
C PHE A 26 1.00 -2.35 5.01
N VAL A 27 2.20 -2.38 5.60
CA VAL A 27 3.45 -2.26 4.85
C VAL A 27 4.24 -3.55 5.04
N VAL A 28 4.64 -4.16 3.92
CA VAL A 28 5.58 -5.28 3.91
C VAL A 28 6.94 -4.73 3.50
N ARG A 29 7.95 -4.93 4.35
CA ARG A 29 9.29 -4.37 4.18
C ARG A 29 10.36 -5.45 4.26
N CYS A 30 11.26 -5.46 3.28
CA CYS A 30 12.47 -6.26 3.31
C CYS A 30 13.49 -5.64 4.26
N ARG A 31 13.98 -6.40 5.24
CA ARG A 31 14.98 -5.91 6.21
C ARG A 31 16.38 -5.80 5.62
N HIS A 32 16.67 -6.59 4.58
CA HIS A 32 17.98 -6.62 3.93
C HIS A 32 18.22 -5.42 3.01
N THR A 33 17.18 -4.96 2.32
CA THR A 33 17.28 -3.86 1.33
C THR A 33 16.57 -2.58 1.76
N GLY A 34 15.66 -2.68 2.73
CA GLY A 34 14.78 -1.60 3.14
C GLY A 34 13.66 -1.27 2.16
N GLU A 35 13.51 -2.06 1.09
CA GLU A 35 12.42 -1.90 0.13
C GLU A 35 11.09 -2.32 0.75
N ALA A 36 10.03 -1.59 0.40
CA ALA A 36 8.70 -1.88 0.92
C ALA A 36 7.58 -1.60 -0.07
N VAL A 37 6.43 -2.21 0.19
CA VAL A 37 5.16 -1.93 -0.49
C VAL A 37 4.08 -1.61 0.54
N LEU A 38 3.16 -0.71 0.19
CA LEU A 38 1.93 -0.46 0.94
C LEU A 38 0.82 -1.34 0.36
N ILE A 39 0.01 -1.93 1.23
CA ILE A 39 -1.22 -2.66 0.90
C ILE A 39 -2.40 -1.83 1.38
N ASP A 40 -3.24 -1.43 0.42
CA ASP A 40 -4.38 -0.50 0.50
C ASP A 40 -4.03 0.94 0.92
N ALA A 41 -4.37 1.92 0.08
CA ALA A 41 -4.35 3.35 0.42
C ALA A 41 -5.74 3.82 0.87
N ALA A 42 -6.17 3.31 2.02
CA ALA A 42 -7.53 3.45 2.52
C ALA A 42 -7.97 4.88 2.84
N ASN A 43 -7.33 5.54 3.81
CA ASN A 43 -7.71 6.87 4.30
C ASN A 43 -6.51 7.56 4.98
N GLU A 44 -6.69 8.79 5.49
CA GLU A 44 -5.71 9.53 6.29
C GLU A 44 -4.34 9.64 5.59
N HIS A 45 -4.39 10.10 4.34
CA HIS A 45 -3.25 10.15 3.42
C HIS A 45 -1.97 10.76 4.04
N GLU A 46 -2.07 11.79 4.88
CA GLU A 46 -0.90 12.38 5.56
C GLU A 46 -0.13 11.33 6.39
N ARG A 47 -0.83 10.47 7.12
CA ARG A 47 -0.21 9.40 7.92
C ARG A 47 0.36 8.29 7.04
N LEU A 48 -0.32 7.98 5.94
CA LEU A 48 0.18 6.99 4.97
C LEU A 48 1.46 7.48 4.29
N LEU A 49 1.52 8.77 3.91
CA LEU A 49 2.69 9.38 3.30
C LEU A 49 3.88 9.43 4.27
N GLU A 50 3.64 9.77 5.54
CA GLU A 50 4.66 9.70 6.60
C GLU A 50 5.19 8.26 6.75
N LEU A 51 4.30 7.28 6.85
CA LEU A 51 4.65 5.86 6.98
C LEU A 51 5.45 5.37 5.76
N CYS A 52 5.00 5.68 4.55
CA CYS A 52 5.65 5.27 3.31
C CYS A 52 7.05 5.86 3.18
N THR A 53 7.22 7.14 3.54
CA THR A 53 8.51 7.83 3.56
C THR A 53 9.45 7.20 4.58
N ALA A 54 8.96 6.93 5.79
CA ALA A 54 9.76 6.37 6.88
C ALA A 54 10.22 4.93 6.60
N LEU A 55 9.42 4.15 5.88
CA LEU A 55 9.68 2.72 5.64
C LEU A 55 10.28 2.40 4.27
N GLY A 56 10.44 3.38 3.38
CA GLY A 56 11.01 3.16 2.05
C GLY A 56 10.04 2.45 1.10
N VAL A 57 8.74 2.75 1.21
CA VAL A 57 7.71 2.22 0.30
C VAL A 57 7.97 2.75 -1.12
N ARG A 58 7.78 1.90 -2.11
CA ARG A 58 7.94 2.28 -3.53
C ARG A 58 6.67 2.14 -4.37
N ARG A 59 5.73 1.32 -3.91
CA ARG A 59 4.50 1.00 -4.63
C ARG A 59 3.35 0.78 -3.65
N VAL A 60 2.16 1.17 -4.08
CA VAL A 60 0.89 0.87 -3.41
C VAL A 60 0.21 -0.25 -4.18
N LEU A 61 -0.27 -1.25 -3.46
CA LEU A 61 -1.05 -2.37 -4.00
C LEU A 61 -2.44 -2.30 -3.39
N GLU A 62 -3.45 -2.08 -4.23
CA GLU A 62 -4.84 -2.16 -3.81
C GLU A 62 -5.32 -3.60 -3.88
N THR A 63 -5.85 -4.11 -2.78
CA THR A 63 -6.41 -5.47 -2.72
C THR A 63 -7.67 -5.59 -3.56
N HIS A 64 -8.50 -4.54 -3.56
CA HIS A 64 -9.74 -4.43 -4.32
C HIS A 64 -10.22 -2.97 -4.33
N GLY A 65 -11.26 -2.66 -5.12
CA GLY A 65 -11.72 -1.28 -5.31
C GLY A 65 -12.89 -0.84 -4.44
N HIS A 66 -13.04 -1.34 -3.21
CA HIS A 66 -14.11 -0.85 -2.34
C HIS A 66 -13.81 0.58 -1.86
N TRP A 67 -14.85 1.40 -1.77
CA TRP A 67 -14.72 2.86 -1.67
C TRP A 67 -13.91 3.32 -0.44
N ASP A 68 -13.94 2.54 0.64
CA ASP A 68 -13.27 2.85 1.89
C ASP A 68 -11.80 2.41 1.92
N HIS A 69 -11.37 1.60 0.95
CA HIS A 69 -9.98 1.15 0.77
C HIS A 69 -9.17 2.02 -0.20
N ILE A 70 -9.80 2.96 -0.92
CA ILE A 70 -9.13 3.70 -2.00
C ILE A 70 -9.14 5.24 -1.83
N GLN A 71 -9.53 5.77 -0.67
CA GLN A 71 -9.73 7.23 -0.52
C GLN A 71 -8.42 8.02 -0.54
N ALA A 72 -7.29 7.41 -0.13
CA ALA A 72 -5.99 8.06 -0.15
C ALA A 72 -5.23 7.89 -1.48
N VAL A 73 -5.72 7.05 -2.40
CA VAL A 73 -5.10 6.79 -3.71
C VAL A 73 -4.70 8.07 -4.46
N PRO A 74 -5.56 9.12 -4.58
CA PRO A 74 -5.17 10.33 -5.31
C PRO A 74 -3.94 11.02 -4.71
N ALA A 75 -3.89 11.15 -3.39
CA ALA A 75 -2.78 11.77 -2.68
C ALA A 75 -1.48 10.94 -2.77
N MET A 76 -1.60 9.61 -2.74
CA MET A 76 -0.44 8.73 -2.95
C MET A 76 0.14 8.89 -4.36
N ARG A 77 -0.72 8.97 -5.38
CA ARG A 77 -0.30 9.18 -6.77
C ARG A 77 0.32 10.55 -6.98
N ASP A 78 -0.28 11.61 -6.41
CA ASP A 78 0.27 12.98 -6.46
C ASP A 78 1.65 13.08 -5.79
N ALA A 79 1.89 12.27 -4.75
CA ALA A 79 3.20 12.15 -4.10
C ALA A 79 4.22 11.31 -4.89
N GLY A 80 3.82 10.73 -6.02
CA GLY A 80 4.69 9.98 -6.93
C GLY A 80 4.75 8.48 -6.67
N TYR A 81 3.86 7.92 -5.85
CA TYR A 81 3.75 6.47 -5.69
C TYR A 81 2.94 5.87 -6.83
N GLU A 82 3.45 4.78 -7.42
CA GLU A 82 2.72 3.97 -8.37
C GLU A 82 1.64 3.14 -7.66
N VAL A 83 0.40 3.21 -8.14
CA VAL A 83 -0.73 2.43 -7.59
C VAL A 83 -1.10 1.30 -8.54
N ALA A 84 -1.03 0.07 -8.04
CA ALA A 84 -1.37 -1.14 -8.79
C ALA A 84 -2.67 -1.77 -8.28
N VAL A 85 -3.50 -2.26 -9.21
CA VAL A 85 -4.78 -2.93 -8.92
C VAL A 85 -5.04 -4.01 -9.96
N THR A 86 -5.88 -5.00 -9.65
CA THR A 86 -6.29 -6.00 -10.65
C THR A 86 -7.22 -5.41 -11.71
N ALA A 87 -7.25 -6.01 -12.91
CA ALA A 87 -8.16 -5.59 -13.98
C ALA A 87 -9.66 -5.70 -13.61
N LEU A 88 -10.02 -6.59 -12.69
CA LEU A 88 -11.40 -6.77 -12.23
C LEU A 88 -11.87 -5.60 -11.33
N ASP A 89 -10.95 -4.98 -10.60
CA ASP A 89 -11.23 -3.84 -9.71
C ASP A 89 -10.90 -2.48 -10.32
N ALA A 90 -10.08 -2.42 -11.37
CA ALA A 90 -9.73 -1.19 -12.06
C ALA A 90 -10.94 -0.27 -12.41
N PRO A 91 -12.12 -0.76 -12.85
CA PRO A 91 -13.28 0.09 -13.09
C PRO A 91 -13.79 0.83 -11.84
N ARG A 92 -13.54 0.32 -10.64
CA ARG A 92 -13.93 0.94 -9.37
C ARG A 92 -13.00 2.07 -8.95
N LEU A 93 -11.74 2.05 -9.41
CA LEU A 93 -10.77 3.10 -9.14
C LEU A 93 -10.80 4.23 -10.17
N LYS A 94 -11.70 4.20 -11.17
CA LYS A 94 -11.72 5.18 -12.28
C LYS A 94 -11.68 6.65 -11.85
N GLU A 95 -12.26 6.98 -10.70
CA GLU A 95 -12.35 8.35 -10.18
C GLU A 95 -11.09 8.77 -9.38
N VAL A 96 -10.39 7.80 -8.77
CA VAL A 96 -9.18 8.05 -7.96
C VAL A 96 -7.88 7.77 -8.74
N GLY A 97 -7.99 6.97 -9.81
CA GLY A 97 -6.93 6.54 -10.70
C GLY A 97 -6.14 5.32 -10.21
N TYR A 98 -5.35 4.77 -11.13
CA TYR A 98 -4.39 3.69 -10.94
C TYR A 98 -3.36 3.79 -12.09
N ASP A 99 -2.22 3.12 -11.94
CA ASP A 99 -1.09 3.22 -12.88
C ASP A 99 -0.72 1.87 -13.49
N VAL A 100 -0.87 0.77 -12.73
CA VAL A 100 -0.48 -0.58 -13.15
C VAL A 100 -1.62 -1.57 -12.94
N LEU A 101 -1.80 -2.48 -13.90
CA LEU A 101 -2.69 -3.63 -13.76
C LEU A 101 -1.90 -4.84 -13.28
N LEU A 102 -2.40 -5.48 -12.23
CA LEU A 102 -1.87 -6.72 -11.68
C LEU A 102 -2.54 -7.93 -12.32
N ASP A 103 -1.73 -8.92 -12.71
CA ASP A 103 -2.19 -10.21 -13.20
C ASP A 103 -2.31 -11.26 -12.08
N ASP A 104 -3.20 -12.24 -12.26
CA ASP A 104 -3.52 -13.30 -11.28
C ASP A 104 -2.30 -14.09 -10.76
N LYS A 105 -1.27 -14.24 -11.60
CA LYS A 105 -0.06 -15.01 -11.28
C LYS A 105 1.19 -14.15 -11.11
N GLU A 106 1.01 -12.83 -11.09
CA GLU A 106 2.11 -11.91 -10.92
C GLU A 106 2.69 -12.04 -9.51
N VAL A 107 4.02 -12.08 -9.43
CA VAL A 107 4.75 -12.07 -8.16
C VAL A 107 5.32 -10.68 -7.97
N ILE A 108 4.93 -10.03 -6.86
CA ILE A 108 5.49 -8.74 -6.47
C ILE A 108 6.73 -8.98 -5.61
N GLU A 109 7.90 -8.79 -6.19
CA GLU A 109 9.16 -8.86 -5.47
C GLU A 109 9.32 -7.64 -4.55
N VAL A 110 9.72 -7.88 -3.30
CA VAL A 110 10.01 -6.83 -2.32
C VAL A 110 11.42 -7.06 -1.78
N GLY A 111 12.41 -6.43 -2.38
CA GLY A 111 13.80 -6.61 -2.01
C GLY A 111 14.29 -8.05 -2.20
N ARG A 112 14.71 -8.71 -1.11
CA ARG A 112 15.26 -10.08 -1.09
C ARG A 112 14.35 -11.06 -0.33
N VAL A 113 13.05 -10.81 -0.35
CA VAL A 113 12.03 -11.62 0.32
C VAL A 113 11.31 -12.49 -0.70
#